data_AF-A0A2M7STE3-F1
#
_entry.id   AF-A0A2M7STE3-F1
#
_cell.length_a   1.000
_cell.length_b   1.000
_cell.length_c   1.000
_cell.angle_alpha   90.00
_cell.angle_beta   90.00
_cell.angle_gamma   90.00
#
_symmetry.space_group_name_H-M   'P 1'
#
loop_
_entity.id
_entity.type
_entity.pdbx_description
1 polymer ?
#
loop_
_entity_poly.entity_id
_entity_poly.type
_entity_poly.pdbx_seq_one_letter_code
_entity_poly.pdbx_strand_id
1 'polypeptide(L)'
;MEVIYTLEPRENFPLWLYGRLSGRRDVFFLRADLKSAPVQDVEAGRKNDRAFATFLAGQLKEPYASQTLPGRLEVAWRGKKDKEYLKRLSAFLEKYEAAILRFSLHRAAPHLTLKAELPLLQSGEAAEFLQDLQEALV
;
A
#
# COMPACT_ATOMS: atom_id res chain seq x y z
N MET A 1 16.29 0.76 -4.08
CA MET A 1 15.00 0.05 -4.17
C MET A 1 15.23 -1.37 -3.71
N GLU A 2 14.38 -1.85 -2.83
CA GLU A 2 14.40 -3.19 -2.27
C GLU A 2 13.06 -3.85 -2.59
N VAL A 3 13.11 -5.09 -3.07
CA VAL A 3 11.94 -5.89 -3.41
C VAL A 3 12.05 -7.22 -2.69
N ILE A 4 11.01 -7.57 -1.93
CA ILE A 4 10.94 -8.82 -1.18
C ILE A 4 9.66 -9.55 -1.57
N TYR A 5 9.80 -10.82 -1.95
CA TYR A 5 8.69 -11.72 -2.17
C TYR A 5 8.59 -12.69 -1.01
N THR A 6 7.46 -12.73 -0.33
CA THR A 6 7.17 -13.74 0.69
C THR A 6 6.19 -14.75 0.10
N LEU A 7 6.66 -15.98 -0.09
CA LEU A 7 5.85 -17.06 -0.65
C LEU A 7 5.30 -17.96 0.45
N GLU A 8 4.13 -18.53 0.22
CA GLU A 8 3.53 -19.55 1.08
C GLU A 8 4.38 -20.85 1.05
N PRO A 9 4.57 -21.52 2.20
CA PRO A 9 5.30 -22.78 2.26
C PRO A 9 4.44 -23.91 1.68
N ARG A 10 4.53 -24.14 0.37
CA ARG A 10 3.71 -25.15 -0.35
C ARG A 10 4.14 -26.60 -0.13
N GLU A 11 5.27 -26.82 0.53
CA GLU A 11 5.84 -28.15 0.80
C GLU A 11 5.16 -28.85 1.98
N ASN A 12 4.57 -28.10 2.92
CA ASN A 12 3.86 -28.64 4.07
C ASN A 12 2.36 -28.33 3.95
N PHE A 13 1.61 -29.27 3.37
CA PHE A 13 0.20 -29.08 3.03
C PHE A 13 -0.69 -28.69 4.23
N PRO A 14 -0.59 -29.33 5.42
CA PRO A 14 -1.34 -28.87 6.60
C PRO A 14 -1.05 -27.42 6.99
N LEU A 15 0.23 -27.03 7.00
CA LEU A 15 0.64 -25.67 7.35
C LEU A 15 0.19 -24.65 6.29
N TRP A 16 0.30 -25.01 5.01
CA TRP A 16 -0.18 -24.22 3.89
C TRP A 16 -1.69 -23.98 4.00
N LEU A 17 -2.49 -25.03 4.23
CA LEU A 17 -3.94 -24.92 4.32
C LEU A 17 -4.37 -24.05 5.52
N TYR A 18 -3.74 -24.23 6.68
CA TYR A 18 -3.98 -23.39 7.85
C TYR A 18 -3.66 -21.91 7.57
N GLY A 19 -2.51 -21.64 6.94
CA GLY A 19 -2.13 -20.30 6.51
C GLY A 19 -3.15 -19.72 5.53
N ARG A 20 -3.59 -20.52 4.55
CA ARG A 20 -4.53 -20.14 3.51
C ARG A 20 -5.89 -19.74 4.10
N LEU A 21 -6.37 -20.47 5.09
CA LEU A 21 -7.62 -20.19 5.82
C LEU A 21 -7.49 -18.96 6.73
N SER A 22 -6.30 -18.72 7.30
CA SER A 22 -5.99 -17.55 8.12
C SER A 22 -5.75 -16.27 7.30
N GLY A 23 -5.94 -16.32 5.97
CA GLY A 23 -5.75 -15.19 5.07
C GLY A 23 -4.30 -14.91 4.68
N ARG A 24 -3.35 -15.79 5.03
CA ARG A 24 -1.99 -15.72 4.50
C ARG A 24 -2.03 -16.00 2.99
N ARG A 25 -1.24 -15.23 2.24
CA ARG A 25 -1.10 -15.29 0.79
C ARG A 25 0.35 -14.98 0.44
N ASP A 26 0.72 -15.20 -0.81
CA ASP A 26 1.98 -14.69 -1.35
C ASP A 26 1.94 -13.16 -1.34
N VAL A 27 2.99 -12.52 -0.81
CA VAL A 27 3.05 -11.07 -0.63
C VAL A 27 4.24 -10.50 -1.40
N PHE A 28 3.96 -9.43 -2.11
CA PHE A 28 4.94 -8.52 -2.68
C PHE A 28 5.18 -7.35 -1.73
N PHE A 29 6.45 -7.09 -1.41
CA PHE A 29 6.87 -5.92 -0.65
C PHE A 29 7.87 -5.11 -1.46
N LEU A 30 7.58 -3.82 -1.60
CA LEU A 30 8.42 -2.86 -2.29
C LEU A 30 8.77 -1.73 -1.33
N ARG A 31 10.07 -1.46 -1.19
CA ARG A 31 10.59 -0.30 -0.49
C ARG A 31 11.49 0.50 -1.43
N ALA A 32 11.25 1.79 -1.58
CA ALA A 32 12.02 2.62 -2.48
C ALA A 32 12.25 4.02 -1.94
N ASP A 33 13.44 4.55 -2.23
CA ASP A 33 13.77 5.95 -2.05
C ASP A 33 13.54 6.67 -3.38
N LEU A 34 12.59 7.60 -3.39
CA LEU A 34 12.29 8.44 -4.54
C LEU A 34 13.37 9.51 -4.73
N LYS A 35 13.65 9.88 -5.99
CA LYS A 35 14.64 10.93 -6.33
C LYS A 35 14.28 12.29 -5.73
N SER A 36 12.99 12.59 -5.67
CA SER A 36 12.42 13.75 -4.99
C SER A 36 11.58 13.27 -3.80
N ALA A 37 11.71 13.95 -2.67
CA ALA A 37 10.84 13.68 -1.53
C ALA A 37 9.39 14.03 -1.91
N PRO A 38 8.41 13.18 -1.55
CA PRO A 38 7.01 13.42 -1.86
C PRO A 38 6.50 14.69 -1.17
N VAL A 39 5.60 15.41 -1.83
CA VAL A 39 5.09 16.71 -1.33
C VAL A 39 4.21 16.54 -0.09
N GLN A 40 3.65 15.36 0.12
CA GLN A 40 2.78 15.03 1.24
C GLN A 40 2.98 13.58 1.66
N ASP A 41 2.75 13.30 2.95
CA ASP A 41 2.76 11.93 3.43
C ASP A 41 1.38 11.33 3.17
N VAL A 42 1.35 10.12 2.64
CA VAL A 42 0.11 9.39 2.33
C VAL A 42 0.22 7.96 2.83
N GLU A 43 -0.76 7.54 3.59
CA GLU A 43 -0.92 6.19 4.09
C GLU A 43 -2.22 5.61 3.55
N ALA A 44 -2.20 4.40 3.02
CA ALA A 44 -3.40 3.66 2.69
C ALA A 44 -3.35 2.26 3.28
N GLY A 45 -4.46 1.82 3.83
CA GLY A 45 -4.61 0.50 4.42
C GLY A 45 -6.01 -0.05 4.19
N ARG A 46 -6.19 -1.35 4.41
CA ARG A 46 -7.53 -1.95 4.34
C ARG A 46 -8.44 -1.34 5.41
N LYS A 47 -9.70 -1.10 5.02
CA LYS A 47 -10.77 -0.68 5.91
C LYS A 47 -10.89 -1.69 7.06
N ASN A 48 -10.96 -1.20 8.29
CA ASN A 48 -10.98 -1.98 9.53
C ASN A 48 -9.69 -2.75 9.86
N ASP A 49 -8.56 -2.47 9.20
CA ASP A 49 -7.27 -2.97 9.66
C ASP A 49 -6.91 -2.28 10.99
N ARG A 50 -6.91 -3.06 12.07
CA ARG A 50 -6.57 -2.58 13.41
C ARG A 50 -5.16 -1.97 13.44
N ALA A 51 -4.21 -2.54 12.72
CA ALA A 51 -2.83 -2.03 12.71
C ALA A 51 -2.76 -0.65 12.04
N PHE A 52 -3.55 -0.43 10.99
CA PHE A 52 -3.68 0.86 10.32
C PHE A 52 -4.39 1.90 11.21
N ALA A 53 -5.53 1.54 11.79
CA ALA A 53 -6.28 2.42 12.69
C ALA A 53 -5.47 2.81 13.94
N THR A 54 -4.76 1.85 14.57
CA THR A 54 -3.87 2.12 15.70
C THR A 54 -2.69 3.00 15.30
N PHE A 55 -2.11 2.79 14.10
CA PHE A 55 -1.05 3.66 13.60
C PHE A 55 -1.53 5.11 13.45
N LEU A 56 -2.69 5.34 12.83
CA LEU A 56 -3.25 6.68 12.67
C LEU A 56 -3.59 7.33 14.02
N ALA A 57 -4.23 6.59 14.93
CA ALA A 57 -4.56 7.07 16.27
C ALA A 57 -3.32 7.43 17.11
N GLY A 58 -2.17 6.79 16.85
CA GLY A 58 -0.90 7.10 17.51
C GLY A 58 -0.28 8.44 17.09
N GLN A 59 -0.72 9.04 15.97
CA GLN A 59 -0.15 10.27 15.41
C GLN A 59 -0.85 11.53 15.93
N LEU A 60 -0.88 11.70 17.26
CA LEU A 60 -1.63 12.79 17.92
C LEU A 60 -1.03 14.19 17.70
N LYS A 61 0.30 14.30 17.49
CA LYS A 61 0.97 15.60 17.31
C LYS A 61 0.67 16.24 15.95
N GLU A 62 0.54 15.42 14.91
CA GLU A 62 0.24 15.84 13.55
C GLU A 62 -0.75 14.84 12.93
N PRO A 63 -2.06 15.04 13.17
CA PRO A 63 -3.07 14.10 12.75
C PRO A 63 -3.18 14.05 11.23
N TYR A 64 -3.38 12.86 10.70
CA TYR A 64 -3.72 12.67 9.30
C TYR A 64 -5.19 13.04 9.07
N ALA A 65 -5.48 13.67 7.94
CA ALA A 65 -6.84 13.70 7.41
C ALA A 65 -7.09 12.36 6.70
N SER A 66 -8.23 11.71 6.94
CA SER A 66 -8.56 10.46 6.26
C SER A 66 -9.84 10.55 5.43
N GLN A 67 -9.89 9.72 4.39
CA GLN A 67 -11.04 9.51 3.53
C GLN A 67 -11.11 8.02 3.21
N THR A 68 -12.31 7.46 3.33
CA THR A 68 -12.60 6.13 2.81
C THR A 68 -12.79 6.22 1.30
N LEU A 69 -12.03 5.44 0.53
CA LEU A 69 -12.26 5.29 -0.90
C LEU A 69 -13.50 4.41 -1.14
N PRO A 70 -14.13 4.47 -2.33
CA PRO A 70 -15.37 3.75 -2.62
C PRO A 70 -15.34 2.23 -2.39
N GLY A 71 -14.17 1.60 -2.31
CA GLY A 71 -14.05 0.18 -1.99
C GLY A 71 -13.36 -0.11 -0.65
N ARG A 72 -12.25 -0.84 -0.68
CA ARG A 72 -11.70 -1.53 0.52
C ARG A 72 -10.59 -0.78 1.23
N LEU A 73 -10.12 0.33 0.68
CA LEU A 73 -9.01 1.09 1.24
C LEU A 73 -9.50 2.35 1.98
N GLU A 74 -8.84 2.64 3.08
CA GLU A 74 -8.86 3.94 3.73
C GLU A 74 -7.55 4.65 3.42
N VAL A 75 -7.64 5.90 2.96
CA VAL A 75 -6.49 6.75 2.63
C VAL A 75 -6.42 7.87 3.65
N ALA A 76 -5.24 8.06 4.21
CA ALA A 76 -4.92 9.09 5.16
C ALA A 76 -3.75 9.92 4.64
N TRP A 77 -3.82 11.25 4.70
CA TRP A 77 -2.74 12.12 4.24
C TRP A 77 -2.44 13.24 5.23
N ARG A 78 -1.22 13.75 5.18
CA ARG A 78 -0.81 14.97 5.89
C ARG A 78 0.22 15.78 5.09
N GLY A 79 0.27 17.08 5.37
CA GLY A 79 1.18 18.01 4.69
C GLY A 79 0.45 18.98 3.77
N LYS A 80 1.17 19.51 2.77
CA LYS A 80 0.65 20.54 1.86
C LYS A 80 -0.47 19.93 1.02
N LYS A 81 -1.67 20.52 1.07
CA LYS A 81 -2.84 20.08 0.28
C LYS A 81 -2.55 20.25 -1.21
N ASP A 82 -2.12 19.17 -1.84
CA ASP A 82 -2.12 19.02 -3.29
C ASP A 82 -3.26 18.07 -3.68
N LYS A 83 -4.39 18.66 -4.08
CA LYS A 83 -5.59 17.92 -4.43
C LYS A 83 -5.41 17.08 -5.70
N GLU A 84 -4.58 17.54 -6.63
CA GLU A 84 -4.36 16.85 -7.89
C GLU A 84 -3.48 15.63 -7.68
N TYR A 85 -2.44 15.76 -6.85
CA TYR A 85 -1.64 14.63 -6.40
C TYR A 85 -2.48 13.58 -5.65
N LEU A 86 -3.28 14.00 -4.67
CA LEU A 86 -4.16 13.05 -3.94
C LEU A 86 -5.16 12.38 -4.88
N LYS A 87 -5.73 13.10 -5.84
CA LYS A 87 -6.68 12.53 -6.79
C LYS A 87 -6.03 11.45 -7.67
N ARG A 88 -4.82 11.70 -8.19
CA ARG A 88 -4.06 10.73 -9.00
C ARG A 88 -3.69 9.50 -8.18
N LEU A 89 -3.17 9.71 -6.97
CA LEU A 89 -2.82 8.62 -6.09
C LEU A 89 -4.04 7.80 -5.65
N SER A 90 -5.15 8.45 -5.32
CA SER A 90 -6.42 7.75 -5.02
C SER A 90 -6.91 6.92 -6.20
N ALA A 91 -6.80 7.42 -7.44
CA ALA A 91 -7.18 6.66 -8.63
C ALA A 91 -6.32 5.39 -8.80
N PHE A 92 -5.02 5.47 -8.56
CA PHE A 92 -4.13 4.30 -8.53
C PHE A 92 -4.53 3.30 -7.43
N LEU A 93 -4.76 3.80 -6.21
CA LEU A 93 -5.15 2.97 -5.08
C LEU A 93 -6.50 2.28 -5.31
N GLU A 94 -7.46 2.97 -5.93
CA GLU A 94 -8.75 2.40 -6.34
C GLU A 94 -8.58 1.33 -7.43
N LYS A 95 -7.75 1.57 -8.46
CA LYS A 95 -7.48 0.59 -9.53
C LYS A 95 -6.95 -0.74 -8.97
N TYR A 96 -6.07 -0.67 -7.96
CA TYR A 96 -5.40 -1.84 -7.38
C TYR A 96 -5.89 -2.21 -5.97
N GLU A 97 -7.07 -1.75 -5.57
CA GLU A 97 -7.54 -1.85 -4.18
C GLU A 97 -7.63 -3.29 -3.64
N ALA A 98 -7.87 -4.27 -4.52
CA ALA A 98 -7.97 -5.66 -4.14
C ALA A 98 -6.61 -6.23 -3.74
N ALA A 99 -5.56 -5.82 -4.45
CA ALA A 99 -4.20 -6.30 -4.26
C ALA A 99 -3.49 -5.57 -3.12
N ILE A 100 -3.71 -4.27 -2.95
CA ILE A 100 -2.99 -3.47 -1.95
C ILE A 100 -3.40 -3.87 -0.53
N LEU A 101 -2.41 -4.22 0.28
CA LEU A 101 -2.55 -4.48 1.71
C LEU A 101 -2.22 -3.24 2.53
N ARG A 102 -1.11 -2.59 2.17
CA ARG A 102 -0.64 -1.36 2.79
C ARG A 102 0.17 -0.55 1.80
N PHE A 103 -0.03 0.74 1.81
CA PHE A 103 0.73 1.72 1.05
C PHE A 103 1.14 2.83 1.99
N SER A 104 2.41 3.22 1.94
CA SER A 104 2.97 4.23 2.81
C SER A 104 3.93 5.08 2.00
N LEU A 105 3.70 6.39 2.02
CA LEU A 105 4.48 7.38 1.33
C LEU A 105 4.86 8.46 2.34
N HIS A 106 6.16 8.70 2.48
CA HIS A 106 6.71 9.61 3.47
C HIS A 106 7.76 10.53 2.86
N ARG A 107 7.83 11.76 3.37
CA ARG A 107 8.94 12.69 3.05
C ARG A 107 10.31 12.21 3.51
N ALA A 108 10.35 11.45 4.60
CA ALA A 108 11.57 10.85 5.12
C ALA A 108 11.78 9.46 4.52
N ALA A 109 13.03 9.08 4.28
CA ALA A 109 13.38 7.75 3.83
C ALA A 109 12.95 6.69 4.89
N PRO A 110 12.37 5.55 4.48
CA PRO A 110 12.04 5.17 3.11
C PRO A 110 10.85 5.96 2.55
N HIS A 111 11.02 6.54 1.35
CA HIS A 111 9.99 7.40 0.78
C HIS A 111 8.72 6.64 0.39
N LEU A 112 8.87 5.42 -0.12
CA LEU A 112 7.77 4.56 -0.54
C LEU A 112 7.90 3.19 0.12
N THR A 113 6.81 2.71 0.71
CA THR A 113 6.64 1.34 1.14
C THR A 113 5.29 0.82 0.66
N LEU A 114 5.29 -0.27 -0.09
CA LEU A 114 4.10 -0.91 -0.62
C LEU A 114 4.11 -2.38 -0.24
N LYS A 115 2.98 -2.87 0.23
CA LYS A 115 2.69 -4.28 0.50
C LYS A 115 1.44 -4.66 -0.25
N ALA A 116 1.51 -5.71 -1.07
CA ALA A 116 0.39 -6.18 -1.87
C ALA A 116 0.34 -7.72 -1.97
N GLU A 117 -0.85 -8.26 -2.24
CA GLU A 117 -1.05 -9.67 -2.56
C GLU A 117 -0.51 -9.97 -3.97
N LEU A 118 0.56 -10.75 -4.02
CA LEU A 118 1.24 -11.10 -5.27
C LEU A 118 0.31 -11.78 -6.29
N PRO A 119 -0.58 -12.73 -5.92
CA PRO A 119 -1.44 -13.41 -6.90
C PRO A 119 -2.41 -12.48 -7.61
N LEU A 120 -2.82 -11.39 -6.96
CA LEU A 120 -3.72 -10.38 -7.54
C LEU A 120 -2.97 -9.37 -8.41
N LEU A 121 -1.66 -9.22 -8.23
CA LEU A 121 -0.81 -8.44 -9.13
C LEU A 121 -0.38 -9.27 -10.35
N GLN A 122 -0.24 -10.58 -10.20
CA GLN A 122 0.16 -11.51 -11.28
C GLN A 122 -0.91 -11.70 -12.36
N SER A 123 -2.16 -11.32 -12.11
CA SER A 123 -3.22 -11.38 -13.13
C SER A 123 -3.09 -10.31 -14.22
N GLY A 124 -2.17 -9.36 -14.07
CA GLY A 124 -1.83 -8.35 -15.08
C GLY A 124 -0.33 -8.27 -15.35
N GLU A 125 0.08 -7.35 -16.23
CA GLU A 125 1.49 -7.13 -16.50
C GLU A 125 2.13 -6.31 -15.36
N ALA A 126 3.19 -6.86 -14.75
CA ALA A 126 3.92 -6.16 -13.69
C ALA A 126 4.49 -4.80 -14.14
N ALA A 127 4.81 -4.67 -15.43
CA ALA A 127 5.26 -3.42 -16.02
C ALA A 127 4.17 -2.34 -15.98
N GLU A 128 2.92 -2.69 -16.28
CA GLU A 128 1.78 -1.78 -16.20
C GLU A 128 1.57 -1.29 -14.77
N PHE A 129 1.61 -2.21 -13.79
CA PHE A 129 1.48 -1.84 -12.37
C PHE A 129 2.56 -0.84 -11.93
N LEU A 130 3.82 -1.09 -12.30
CA LEU A 130 4.93 -0.21 -11.93
C LEU A 130 4.87 1.13 -12.67
N GLN A 131 4.42 1.13 -13.91
CA GLN A 131 4.22 2.36 -14.68
C GLN A 131 3.12 3.22 -14.06
N ASP A 132 1.96 2.64 -13.75
CA ASP A 132 0.86 3.34 -13.10
C ASP A 132 1.26 3.90 -11.72
N LEU A 133 2.06 3.13 -10.97
CA LEU A 133 2.63 3.60 -9.70
C LEU A 133 3.56 4.79 -9.92
N GLN A 134 4.42 4.75 -10.94
CA GLN A 134 5.31 5.86 -11.26
C GLN A 134 4.52 7.11 -11.67
N GLU A 135 3.49 6.96 -12.51
CA GLU A 135 2.64 8.06 -12.96
C GLU A 135 1.82 8.67 -11.81
N ALA A 136 1.41 7.87 -10.82
CA ALA A 136 0.71 8.34 -9.63
C ALA A 136 1.61 9.14 -8.67
N LEU A 137 2.94 9.00 -8.77
CA LEU A 137 3.91 9.62 -7.86
C LEU A 137 4.57 10.90 -8.39
N VAL A 138 4.44 11.21 -9.68
CA VAL A 138 4.95 12.42 -10.36
C VAL A 138 3.84 13.45 -10.44
#